data_AF-A0A5B8LLP5-F1
#
_entry.id   AF-A0A5B8LLP5-F1
#
_cell.length_a   1.000
_cell.length_b   1.000
_cell.length_c   1.000
_cell.angle_alpha   90.00
_cell.angle_beta   90.00
_cell.angle_gamma   90.00
#
_symmetry.space_group_name_H-M   'P 1'
#
loop_
_entity.id
_entity.type
_entity.pdbx_description
1 polymer ?
#
loop_
_entity_poly.entity_id
_entity_poly.type
_entity_poly.pdbx_seq_one_letter_code
_entity_poly.pdbx_strand_id
1 'polypeptide(L)'
;MRIPRDRLIFLGLVALDEVMRGCATAPAKPTPALRVVLAMLYQLSDGRDRRVFVEVWRTCRLAPSERLTEYMANHIRTTELRKCWNRICTTLEVEQTDDLARRLAAARPRETEREAMARIIREQGEAERVWKAHRRQKQQCTITG
;
A
#
# COMPACT_ATOMS: atom_id res chain seq x y z
N MET A 1 -12.98 20.34 21.78
CA MET A 1 -11.59 20.23 21.27
C MET A 1 -11.62 20.30 19.75
N ARG A 2 -11.02 21.31 19.12
CA ARG A 2 -10.98 21.47 17.65
C ARG A 2 -9.59 21.02 17.16
N ILE A 3 -9.54 20.00 16.32
CA ILE A 3 -8.27 19.55 15.72
C ILE A 3 -7.99 20.45 14.51
N PRO A 4 -6.79 21.05 14.38
CA PRO A 4 -6.43 21.85 13.20
C PRO A 4 -6.47 21.02 11.91
N ARG A 5 -6.86 21.65 10.80
CA ARG A 5 -6.92 21.02 9.46
C ARG A 5 -5.62 20.30 9.11
N ASP A 6 -4.50 20.98 9.27
CA ASP A 6 -3.18 20.45 8.90
C ASP A 6 -2.80 19.22 9.73
N ARG A 7 -3.26 19.16 10.99
CA ARG A 7 -3.06 18.00 11.84
C ARG A 7 -3.90 16.81 11.37
N LEU A 8 -5.15 17.04 10.93
CA LEU A 8 -5.98 15.99 10.35
C LEU A 8 -5.42 15.47 9.02
N ILE A 9 -4.92 16.38 8.17
CA ILE A 9 -4.23 16.01 6.93
C ILE A 9 -3.02 15.15 7.25
N PHE A 10 -2.16 15.60 8.15
CA PHE A 10 -0.97 14.85 8.54
C PHE A 10 -1.32 13.45 9.05
N LEU A 11 -2.30 13.31 9.96
CA LEU A 11 -2.73 12.01 10.47
C LEU A 11 -3.29 11.10 9.37
N GLY A 12 -4.06 11.65 8.44
CA GLY A 12 -4.56 10.92 7.29
C GLY A 12 -3.44 10.45 6.35
N LEU A 13 -2.44 11.30 6.11
CA LEU A 13 -1.25 10.95 5.32
C LEU A 13 -0.39 9.88 6.00
N VAL A 14 -0.25 9.90 7.33
CA VAL A 14 0.45 8.85 8.10
C VAL A 14 -0.26 7.51 7.91
N ALA A 15 -1.58 7.46 8.13
CA ALA A 15 -2.36 6.24 7.97
C ALA A 15 -2.31 5.71 6.53
N LEU A 16 -2.33 6.62 5.54
CA LEU A 16 -2.27 6.24 4.14
C LEU A 16 -0.87 5.72 3.74
N ASP A 17 0.21 6.38 4.18
CA ASP A 17 1.60 5.94 3.93
C ASP A 17 1.84 4.53 4.49
N GLU A 18 1.29 4.23 5.67
CA GLU A 18 1.38 2.89 6.26
C GLU A 18 0.69 1.82 5.41
N VAL A 19 -0.54 2.08 4.98
CA VAL A 19 -1.28 1.16 4.09
C VAL A 19 -0.54 0.97 2.76
N MET A 20 -0.05 2.06 2.16
CA MET A 20 0.65 2.01 0.88
C MET A 20 1.96 1.21 0.97
N ARG A 21 2.70 1.31 2.08
CA ARG A 21 3.89 0.49 2.30
C ARG A 21 3.56 -0.98 2.46
N GLY A 22 2.49 -1.32 3.19
CA GLY A 22 1.97 -2.69 3.22
C GLY A 22 1.57 -3.22 1.83
N CYS A 23 1.07 -2.33 0.96
CA CYS A 23 0.69 -2.68 -0.41
C CYS A 23 1.85 -3.11 -1.31
N ALA A 24 3.10 -2.76 -0.95
CA ALA A 24 4.28 -3.13 -1.75
C ALA A 24 4.47 -4.65 -1.83
N THR A 25 4.06 -5.40 -0.81
CA THR A 25 4.26 -6.86 -0.74
C THR A 25 2.96 -7.64 -0.89
N ALA A 26 1.82 -7.11 -0.43
CA ALA A 26 0.53 -7.79 -0.52
C ALA A 26 -0.62 -6.79 -0.71
N PRO A 27 -1.76 -7.17 -1.31
CA PRO A 27 -2.92 -6.28 -1.37
C PRO A 27 -3.44 -5.94 0.03
N ALA A 28 -3.82 -4.68 0.24
CA ALA A 28 -4.49 -4.26 1.47
C ALA A 28 -5.86 -4.93 1.61
N LYS A 29 -6.19 -5.35 2.83
CA LYS A 29 -7.54 -5.79 3.17
C LYS A 29 -8.52 -4.60 3.04
N PRO A 30 -9.74 -4.81 2.52
CA PRO A 30 -10.74 -3.76 2.48
C PRO A 30 -11.26 -3.47 3.90
N THR A 31 -10.68 -2.48 4.57
CA THR A 31 -11.09 -2.09 5.93
C THR A 31 -11.97 -0.83 5.91
N PRO A 32 -12.94 -0.71 6.84
CA PRO A 32 -13.67 0.54 7.04
C PRO A 32 -12.73 1.71 7.37
N ALA A 33 -11.65 1.44 8.13
CA ALA A 33 -10.65 2.44 8.48
C ALA A 33 -10.02 3.11 7.25
N LEU A 34 -9.58 2.33 6.25
CA LEU A 34 -9.03 2.89 5.02
C LEU A 34 -10.07 3.74 4.26
N ARG A 35 -11.33 3.30 4.21
CA ARG A 35 -12.41 4.10 3.59
C ARG A 35 -12.61 5.43 4.29
N VAL A 36 -12.59 5.43 5.62
CA VAL A 36 -12.73 6.65 6.43
C VAL A 36 -11.55 7.59 6.18
N VAL A 37 -10.31 7.09 6.16
CA VAL A 37 -9.12 7.90 5.87
C VAL A 37 -9.23 8.56 4.49
N LEU A 38 -9.59 7.79 3.45
CA LEU A 38 -9.74 8.32 2.09
C LEU A 38 -10.89 9.33 1.98
N ALA A 39 -12.03 9.07 2.63
CA ALA A 39 -13.16 9.99 2.65
C ALA A 39 -12.82 11.29 3.40
N MET A 40 -12.10 11.20 4.51
CA MET A 40 -11.63 12.34 5.28
C MET A 40 -10.66 13.20 4.45
N LEU A 41 -9.66 12.59 3.81
CA LEU A 41 -8.71 13.33 2.98
C LEU A 41 -9.42 13.98 1.77
N TYR A 42 -10.40 13.31 1.16
CA TYR A 42 -11.23 13.91 0.12
C TYR A 42 -12.03 15.12 0.62
N GLN A 43 -12.59 15.04 1.83
CA GLN A 43 -13.31 16.18 2.41
C GLN A 43 -12.37 17.34 2.73
N LEU A 44 -11.14 17.05 3.20
CA LEU A 44 -10.11 18.04 3.52
C LEU A 44 -9.48 18.67 2.26
N SER A 45 -9.63 18.05 1.09
CA SER A 45 -9.25 18.63 -0.20
C SER A 45 -10.34 19.52 -0.81
N ASP A 46 -11.36 19.90 -0.02
CA ASP A 46 -12.55 20.64 -0.46
C ASP A 46 -13.30 19.94 -1.59
N GLY A 47 -13.30 18.60 -1.56
CA GLY A 47 -13.98 17.78 -2.55
C GLY A 47 -13.29 17.75 -3.93
N ARG A 48 -12.05 18.23 -4.02
CA ARG A 48 -11.26 18.21 -5.25
C ARG A 48 -10.82 16.79 -5.61
N ASP A 49 -10.96 16.47 -6.89
CA ASP A 49 -10.53 15.22 -7.55
C ASP A 49 -10.85 13.92 -6.79
N ARG A 50 -12.13 13.58 -6.67
CA ARG A 50 -12.56 12.29 -6.09
C ARG A 50 -11.91 11.07 -6.74
N ARG A 51 -11.48 11.17 -8.01
CA ARG A 51 -10.96 10.04 -8.78
C ARG A 51 -9.67 9.52 -8.17
N VAL A 52 -8.78 10.39 -7.68
CA VAL A 52 -7.51 9.96 -7.08
C VAL A 52 -7.73 9.07 -5.84
N PHE A 53 -8.71 9.40 -4.99
CA PHE A 53 -9.00 8.62 -3.79
C PHE A 53 -9.64 7.25 -4.11
N VAL A 54 -10.49 7.20 -5.14
CA VAL A 54 -11.05 5.94 -5.65
C VAL A 54 -9.96 5.07 -6.28
N GLU A 55 -9.01 5.69 -6.98
CA GLU A 55 -7.87 5.02 -7.59
C GLU A 55 -6.98 4.38 -6.52
N VAL A 56 -6.65 5.11 -5.45
CA VAL A 56 -5.94 4.54 -4.29
C VAL A 56 -6.68 3.33 -3.72
N TRP A 57 -7.99 3.44 -3.49
CA TRP A 57 -8.79 2.31 -2.97
C TRP A 57 -8.73 1.07 -3.86
N ARG A 58 -8.76 1.25 -5.19
CA ARG A 58 -8.68 0.16 -6.16
C ARG A 58 -7.28 -0.44 -6.20
N THR A 59 -6.27 0.41 -6.32
CA THR A 59 -4.87 0.01 -6.47
C THR A 59 -4.37 -0.73 -5.24
N CYS A 60 -4.65 -0.25 -4.02
CA CYS A 60 -4.29 -0.95 -2.79
C CYS A 60 -4.81 -2.40 -2.76
N ARG A 61 -5.92 -2.68 -3.45
CA ARG A 61 -6.60 -3.99 -3.46
C ARG A 61 -6.30 -4.84 -4.69
N LEU A 62 -5.41 -4.39 -5.58
CA LEU A 62 -5.03 -5.15 -6.77
C LEU A 62 -4.37 -6.45 -6.36
N ALA A 63 -5.09 -7.57 -6.48
CA ALA A 63 -4.59 -8.90 -6.17
C ALA A 63 -3.95 -9.55 -7.41
N PRO A 64 -2.98 -10.47 -7.23
CA PRO A 64 -2.51 -11.34 -8.30
C PRO A 64 -3.67 -12.16 -8.90
N SER A 65 -3.52 -12.57 -10.16
CA SER A 65 -4.49 -13.40 -10.88
C SER A 65 -3.76 -14.29 -11.88
N GLU A 66 -4.48 -15.17 -12.59
CA GLU A 66 -3.90 -16.05 -13.62
C GLU A 66 -3.11 -15.28 -14.71
N ARG A 67 -3.50 -14.03 -14.97
CA ARG A 67 -2.85 -13.16 -15.98
C ARG A 67 -1.91 -12.12 -15.36
N LEU A 68 -1.84 -12.05 -14.03
CA LEU A 68 -1.06 -11.05 -13.30
C LEU A 68 -0.28 -11.72 -12.19
N THR A 69 1.02 -11.93 -12.42
CA THR A 69 1.90 -12.50 -11.42
C THR A 69 1.98 -11.62 -10.18
N GLU A 70 2.39 -12.21 -9.06
CA GLU A 70 2.57 -11.48 -7.81
C GLU A 70 3.56 -10.31 -7.95
N TYR A 71 4.70 -10.56 -8.61
CA TYR A 71 5.68 -9.53 -8.91
C TYR A 71 5.07 -8.36 -9.71
N MET A 72 4.30 -8.66 -10.75
CA MET A 72 3.65 -7.62 -11.57
C MET A 72 2.59 -6.86 -10.76
N ALA A 73 1.77 -7.54 -9.96
CA ALA A 73 0.79 -6.91 -9.10
C ALA A 73 1.47 -5.95 -8.10
N ASN A 74 2.52 -6.41 -7.43
CA ASN A 74 3.30 -5.63 -6.46
C ASN A 74 3.93 -4.40 -7.12
N HIS A 75 4.49 -4.57 -8.32
CA HIS A 75 5.07 -3.48 -9.10
C HIS A 75 4.02 -2.44 -9.49
N ILE A 76 2.87 -2.87 -10.04
CA ILE A 76 1.76 -1.97 -10.41
C ILE A 76 1.27 -1.21 -9.18
N ARG A 77 1.04 -1.89 -8.04
CA ARG A 77 0.59 -1.23 -6.81
C ARG A 77 1.59 -0.15 -6.40
N THR A 78 2.87 -0.46 -6.32
CA THR A 78 3.90 0.49 -5.89
C THR A 78 3.98 1.69 -6.82
N THR A 79 3.97 1.47 -8.14
CA THR A 79 4.08 2.52 -9.15
C THR A 79 2.84 3.42 -9.17
N GLU A 80 1.65 2.85 -9.22
CA GLU A 80 0.40 3.63 -9.31
C GLU A 80 0.09 4.34 -7.98
N LEU A 81 0.38 3.71 -6.83
CA LEU A 81 0.22 4.37 -5.54
C LEU A 81 1.18 5.57 -5.42
N ARG A 82 2.43 5.47 -5.90
CA ARG A 82 3.35 6.62 -5.92
C ARG A 82 2.81 7.78 -6.76
N LYS A 83 2.19 7.52 -7.91
CA LYS A 83 1.52 8.56 -8.71
C LYS A 83 0.34 9.18 -7.96
N CYS A 84 -0.48 8.36 -7.32
CA CYS A 84 -1.61 8.82 -6.52
C CYS A 84 -1.16 9.69 -5.34
N TRP A 85 -0.06 9.31 -4.67
CA TRP A 85 0.51 10.06 -3.56
C TRP A 85 0.82 11.52 -3.95
N ASN A 86 1.53 11.70 -5.06
CA ASN A 86 1.85 13.04 -5.57
C ASN A 86 0.58 13.88 -5.80
N ARG A 87 -0.42 13.29 -6.46
CA ARG A 87 -1.70 13.94 -6.73
C ARG A 87 -2.47 14.28 -5.45
N ILE A 88 -2.45 13.39 -4.45
CA ILE A 88 -3.10 13.65 -3.15
C ILE A 88 -2.43 14.82 -2.45
N CYS A 89 -1.09 14.84 -2.36
CA CYS A 89 -0.36 15.94 -1.73
C CYS A 89 -0.66 17.27 -2.43
N THR A 90 -0.63 17.32 -3.76
CA THR A 90 -1.03 18.52 -4.52
C THR A 90 -2.46 18.95 -4.23
N THR A 91 -3.41 18.00 -4.20
CA THR A 91 -4.84 18.27 -3.96
C THR A 91 -5.10 18.78 -2.53
N LEU A 92 -4.25 18.39 -1.58
CA LEU A 92 -4.31 18.84 -0.18
C LEU A 92 -3.47 20.09 0.10
N GLU A 93 -2.78 20.62 -0.93
CA GLU A 93 -1.83 21.74 -0.82
C GLU A 93 -0.68 21.45 0.15
N VAL A 94 -0.24 20.19 0.16
CA VAL A 94 0.89 19.72 0.95
C VAL A 94 2.13 19.65 0.08
N GLU A 95 3.16 20.40 0.47
CA GLU A 95 4.46 20.34 -0.18
C GLU A 95 5.21 19.07 0.23
N GLN A 96 5.74 18.36 -0.77
CA GLN A 96 6.47 17.10 -0.57
C GLN A 96 7.94 17.36 -0.25
N THR A 97 8.20 17.88 0.93
CA THR A 97 9.55 18.21 1.40
C THR A 97 10.21 17.02 2.11
N ASP A 98 11.54 17.06 2.24
CA ASP A 98 12.29 16.11 3.05
C ASP A 98 11.84 16.13 4.53
N ASP A 99 11.37 17.28 5.03
CA ASP A 99 10.82 17.38 6.37
C ASP A 99 9.54 16.57 6.53
N LEU A 100 8.61 16.66 5.58
CA LEU A 100 7.41 15.84 5.57
C LEU A 100 7.78 14.35 5.53
N ALA A 101 8.73 13.95 4.68
CA ALA A 101 9.20 12.57 4.60
C ALA A 101 9.77 12.09 5.95
N ARG A 102 10.60 12.90 6.62
CA ARG A 102 11.13 12.61 7.96
C ARG A 102 10.04 12.51 9.01
N ARG A 103 9.05 13.41 9.00
CA ARG A 103 7.93 13.41 9.95
C ARG A 103 7.03 12.20 9.75
N LEU A 104 6.73 11.84 8.51
CA LEU A 104 6.01 10.61 8.18
C LEU A 104 6.80 9.39 8.65
N ALA A 105 8.13 9.38 8.47
CA ALA A 105 9.00 8.31 8.96
C ALA A 105 9.00 8.19 10.49
N ALA A 106 9.04 9.31 11.20
CA ALA A 106 9.03 9.36 12.66
C ALA A 106 7.67 8.96 13.27
N ALA A 107 6.56 9.21 12.55
CA ALA A 107 5.22 8.85 12.99
C ALA A 107 4.87 7.37 12.78
N ARG A 108 5.77 6.59 12.16
CA ARG A 108 5.55 5.17 11.89
C ARG A 108 5.54 4.41 13.22
N PRO A 109 4.64 3.42 13.40
CA PRO A 109 4.84 2.46 14.46
C PRO A 109 6.21 1.81 14.25
N ARG A 110 7.03 1.79 15.30
CA ARG A 110 8.27 1.01 15.29
C ARG A 110 7.84 -0.44 15.24
N GLU A 111 8.09 -1.08 14.11
CA GLU A 111 7.91 -2.53 13.99
C GLU A 111 8.73 -3.17 15.09
N THR A 112 8.07 -3.92 15.97
CA THR A 112 8.79 -4.66 16.99
C THR A 112 9.61 -5.75 16.30
N GLU A 113 10.78 -6.13 16.85
CA GLU A 113 11.60 -7.22 16.28
C GLU A 113 10.78 -8.49 16.03
N ARG A 114 9.77 -8.73 16.86
CA ARG A 114 8.86 -9.87 16.77
C ARG A 114 7.96 -9.81 15.53
N GLU A 115 7.46 -8.63 15.18
CA GLU A 115 6.64 -8.41 13.98
C GLU A 115 7.50 -8.48 12.71
N ALA A 116 8.70 -7.90 12.75
CA ALA A 116 9.67 -7.99 11.67
C ALA A 116 10.05 -9.46 11.40
N MET A 117 10.36 -10.22 12.46
CA MET A 117 10.66 -11.65 12.37
C MET A 117 9.46 -12.45 11.83
N ALA A 118 8.24 -12.17 12.31
CA ALA A 118 7.03 -12.84 11.84
C ALA A 118 6.67 -12.51 10.39
N ARG A 119 7.08 -11.34 9.87
CA ARG A 119 6.98 -11.01 8.44
C ARG A 119 7.99 -11.83 7.63
N ILE A 120 9.26 -11.84 8.02
CA ILE A 120 10.31 -12.59 7.32
C ILE A 120 9.96 -14.08 7.21
N ILE A 121 9.47 -14.69 8.29
CA ILE A 121 9.06 -16.10 8.31
C ILE A 121 7.89 -16.35 7.32
N ARG A 122 6.92 -15.43 7.24
CA ARG A 122 5.81 -15.54 6.27
C ARG A 122 6.28 -15.43 4.83
N GLU A 123 7.12 -14.44 4.54
CA GLU A 123 7.68 -14.20 3.20
C GLU A 123 8.53 -15.40 2.74
N GLN A 124 9.32 -16.00 3.63
CA GLN A 124 10.06 -17.23 3.33
C GLN A 124 9.13 -18.43 3.06
N GLY A 125 8.07 -18.59 3.87
CA GLY A 125 7.09 -19.65 3.68
C GLY A 125 6.24 -19.50 2.40
N GLU A 126 6.03 -18.27 1.92
CA GLU A 126 5.39 -18.00 0.62
C GLU A 126 6.35 -18.29 -0.53
N ALA A 127 7.60 -17.82 -0.46
CA ALA A 127 8.62 -18.10 -1.46
C ALA A 127 8.87 -19.61 -1.64
N GLU A 128 8.92 -20.37 -0.54
CA GLU A 128 9.12 -21.81 -0.59
C GLU A 128 7.93 -22.55 -1.23
N ARG A 129 6.70 -22.09 -0.97
CA ARG A 129 5.48 -22.64 -1.60
C ARG A 129 5.49 -22.38 -3.11
N VAL A 130 5.83 -21.16 -3.52
CA VAL A 130 5.94 -20.79 -4.94
C VAL A 130 7.02 -21.61 -5.64
N TRP A 131 8.19 -21.77 -5.01
CA TRP A 131 9.28 -22.59 -5.55
C TRP A 131 8.88 -24.07 -5.71
N LYS A 132 8.21 -24.66 -4.70
CA LYS A 132 7.70 -26.04 -4.78
C LYS A 132 6.66 -26.21 -5.89
N ALA A 133 5.76 -25.24 -6.08
CA ALA A 133 4.78 -25.24 -7.16
C ALA A 133 5.45 -25.21 -8.55
N HIS A 134 6.42 -24.31 -8.75
CA HIS A 134 7.19 -24.23 -9.99
C HIS A 134 7.97 -25.51 -10.28
N ARG A 135 8.58 -26.13 -9.27
CA ARG A 135 9.32 -27.40 -9.43
C ARG A 135 8.40 -28.53 -9.89
N ARG A 136 7.21 -28.65 -9.29
CA ARG A 136 6.20 -29.66 -9.68
C ARG A 136 5.71 -29.46 -11.11
N GLN A 137 5.46 -28.21 -11.51
CA GLN A 137 5.04 -27.89 -12.88
C GLN A 137 6.11 -28.26 -13.91
N LYS A 138 7.39 -27.97 -13.62
CA LYS A 138 8.51 -28.39 -14.50
C LYS A 138 8.62 -29.91 -14.62
N GLN A 139 8.45 -30.65 -13.53
CA GLN A 139 8.49 -32.12 -13.52
C GLN A 139 7.33 -32.74 -14.30
N GLN A 140 6.13 -32.16 -14.26
CA GLN A 140 4.99 -32.64 -15.05
C GLN A 140 5.22 -32.45 -16.55
N CYS A 141 5.81 -31.32 -16.97
CA CYS A 141 6.12 -31.08 -18.39
C CYS A 141 7.24 -31.98 -18.94
N THR A 142 8.07 -32.60 -18.09
CA THR A 142 9.16 -33.50 -18.54
C THR A 142 8.74 -34.96 -18.69
N ILE A 143 7.56 -35.34 -18.19
CA ILE A 143 7.07 -36.73 -18.23
C ILE A 143 6.09 -36.97 -19.40
N THR A 144 5.53 -35.91 -19.98
CA THR A 144 4.58 -35.95 -21.10
C THR A 144 5.18 -35.57 -22.47
N GLY A 145 6.50 -35.42 -22.57
CA GLY A 145 7.23 -35.21 -23.83
C GLY A 145 8.13 -36.40 -24.13
#